data_AF-A0A8T3MYX0-F1
#
_entry.id   AF-A0A8T3MYX0-F1
#
_cell.length_a   1.000
_cell.length_b   1.000
_cell.length_c   1.000
_cell.angle_alpha   90.00
_cell.angle_beta   90.00
_cell.angle_gamma   90.00
#
_symmetry.space_group_name_H-M   'P 1'
#
loop_
_entity.id
_entity.type
_entity.pdbx_description
1 polymer ?
#
loop_
_entity_poly.entity_id
_entity_poly.type
_entity_poly.pdbx_seq_one_letter_code
_entity_poly.pdbx_strand_id
1 'polypeptide(L)'
;MQVTALDLWRRPMFRRFWAGETISFLGNQITDLALPLTAVLLLGATAEQMGVLAATWYLPYLVFGLPAGVWIDRMRRQRILVGLDLTAAAVVLIVPVAAWAHMLRMELLYVVSFVLGSTVVVFTVAYQSFVPTLVGRSDIAAANAALETTTSITTIAGPGLGGLLVQVLMAPFALLVDAASFLVSAALIGSIRVTEPASISAVERRSMLEEIRDGVRYVRGTPVLFALVRGGAIHNFFSRMIDALFVLFAVRQLTLDATTIGLILAAGGPGSFIGSLIANRVPARIGLG
;
A
#
# COMPACT_ATOMS: atom_id res chain seq x y z
N MET A 1 -25.38 -18.69 -3.91
CA MET A 1 -24.57 -19.93 -3.78
C MET A 1 -23.17 -19.48 -3.38
N GLN A 2 -22.75 -19.68 -2.13
CA GLN A 2 -21.44 -19.25 -1.65
C GLN A 2 -20.37 -20.11 -2.30
N VAL A 3 -19.60 -19.50 -3.19
CA VAL A 3 -18.43 -20.11 -3.84
C VAL A 3 -17.38 -20.34 -2.74
N THR A 4 -16.87 -21.58 -2.60
CA THR A 4 -15.87 -21.87 -1.56
C THR A 4 -14.53 -21.23 -1.92
N ALA A 5 -13.67 -20.92 -0.95
CA ALA A 5 -12.34 -20.35 -1.21
C ALA A 5 -11.53 -21.14 -2.27
N LEU A 6 -11.75 -22.46 -2.36
CA LEU A 6 -11.16 -23.36 -3.35
C LEU A 6 -11.53 -23.02 -4.81
N ASP A 7 -12.73 -22.51 -5.05
CA ASP A 7 -13.21 -22.16 -6.39
C ASP A 7 -12.60 -20.83 -6.89
N LEU A 8 -12.22 -19.94 -5.98
CA LEU A 8 -11.51 -18.70 -6.30
C LEU A 8 -10.14 -19.01 -6.93
N TRP A 9 -9.42 -19.97 -6.34
CA TRP A 9 -8.12 -20.44 -6.83
C TRP A 9 -8.22 -21.19 -8.16
N ARG A 10 -9.39 -21.69 -8.55
CA ARG A 10 -9.57 -22.28 -9.89
C ARG A 10 -9.62 -21.23 -10.99
N ARG A 11 -9.86 -19.96 -10.67
CA ARG A 11 -9.94 -18.87 -11.65
C ARG A 11 -8.52 -18.39 -12.02
N PRO A 12 -8.09 -18.59 -13.28
CA PRO A 12 -6.72 -18.25 -13.70
C PRO A 12 -6.43 -16.76 -13.63
N MET A 13 -7.44 -15.92 -13.84
CA MET A 13 -7.31 -14.46 -13.77
C MET A 13 -7.02 -13.99 -12.34
N PHE A 14 -7.74 -14.53 -11.36
CA PHE A 14 -7.49 -14.23 -9.94
C PHE A 14 -6.10 -14.69 -9.51
N ARG A 15 -5.69 -15.91 -9.89
CA ARG A 15 -4.34 -16.42 -9.57
C ARG A 15 -3.21 -15.54 -10.11
N ARG A 16 -3.35 -15.03 -11.34
CA ARG A 16 -2.36 -14.14 -11.94
C ARG A 16 -2.29 -12.82 -11.21
N PHE A 17 -3.45 -12.23 -10.90
CA PHE A 17 -3.53 -11.01 -10.11
C PHE A 17 -2.91 -11.19 -8.73
N TRP A 18 -3.34 -12.21 -7.99
CA TRP A 18 -2.82 -12.53 -6.66
C TRP A 18 -1.30 -12.77 -6.66
N ALA A 19 -0.78 -13.51 -7.65
CA ALA A 19 0.65 -13.77 -7.75
C ALA A 19 1.45 -12.48 -8.07
N GLY A 20 0.96 -11.64 -8.99
CA GLY A 20 1.59 -10.36 -9.30
C GLY A 20 1.66 -9.45 -8.08
N GLU A 21 0.52 -9.30 -7.41
CA GLU A 21 0.40 -8.49 -6.21
C GLU A 21 1.28 -9.01 -5.06
N THR A 22 1.31 -10.32 -4.85
CA THR A 22 2.16 -10.94 -3.83
C THR A 22 3.64 -10.66 -4.08
N ILE A 23 4.08 -10.78 -5.33
CA ILE A 23 5.47 -10.52 -5.73
C ILE A 23 5.80 -9.04 -5.54
N SER A 24 4.91 -8.14 -5.95
CA SER A 24 5.09 -6.70 -5.76
C SER A 24 5.13 -6.33 -4.27
N PHE A 25 4.24 -6.86 -3.43
CA PHE A 25 4.28 -6.61 -1.99
C PHE A 25 5.57 -7.10 -1.34
N LEU A 26 6.05 -8.30 -1.70
CA LEU A 26 7.35 -8.78 -1.22
C LEU A 26 8.49 -7.85 -1.64
N GLY A 27 8.45 -7.35 -2.88
CA GLY A 27 9.41 -6.37 -3.38
C GLY A 27 9.36 -5.05 -2.60
N ASN A 28 8.17 -4.52 -2.33
CA ASN A 28 7.97 -3.29 -1.56
C ASN A 28 8.63 -3.36 -0.17
N GLN A 29 8.57 -4.52 0.50
CA GLN A 29 9.23 -4.72 1.80
C GLN A 29 10.76 -4.54 1.71
N ILE A 30 11.35 -4.82 0.55
CA ILE A 30 12.77 -4.55 0.29
C ILE A 30 12.98 -3.05 0.17
N THR A 31 12.16 -2.34 -0.62
CA THR A 31 12.27 -0.89 -0.81
C THR A 31 12.07 -0.10 0.48
N ASP A 32 11.09 -0.49 1.30
CA ASP A 32 10.81 0.12 2.60
C ASP A 32 12.02 0.09 3.55
N LEU A 33 12.90 -0.89 3.38
CA LEU A 33 14.13 -1.00 4.16
C LEU A 33 15.34 -0.41 3.43
N ALA A 34 15.51 -0.76 2.15
CA ALA A 34 16.68 -0.43 1.34
C ALA A 34 16.78 1.07 1.06
N LEU A 35 15.68 1.77 0.83
CA LEU A 35 15.68 3.18 0.48
C LEU A 35 16.11 4.07 1.67
N PRO A 36 15.54 3.90 2.90
CA PRO A 36 16.06 4.54 4.11
C PRO A 36 17.51 4.15 4.46
N LEU A 37 17.88 2.87 4.32
CA LEU A 37 19.25 2.43 4.60
C LEU A 37 20.26 3.00 3.59
N THR A 38 19.87 3.19 2.34
CA THR A 38 20.70 3.86 1.34
C THR A 38 20.98 5.31 1.76
N ALA A 39 19.97 6.03 2.25
CA ALA A 39 20.13 7.39 2.76
C ALA A 39 21.12 7.45 3.95
N VAL A 40 20.99 6.54 4.91
CA VAL A 40 21.84 6.55 6.11
C VAL A 40 23.26 6.04 5.81
N LEU A 41 23.39 4.89 5.15
CA LEU A 41 24.68 4.20 5.00
C LEU A 41 25.58 4.81 3.92
N LEU A 42 25.00 5.32 2.83
CA LEU A 42 25.78 5.87 1.72
C LEU A 42 25.82 7.39 1.71
N LEU A 43 24.78 8.06 2.21
CA LEU A 43 24.69 9.53 2.19
C LEU A 43 24.84 10.18 3.57
N GLY A 44 24.93 9.40 4.66
CA GLY A 44 25.07 9.93 6.00
C GLY A 44 23.87 10.77 6.45
N ALA A 45 22.67 10.41 6.03
CA ALA A 45 21.47 11.22 6.23
C ALA A 45 21.21 11.57 7.70
N THR A 46 20.91 12.84 7.97
CA THR A 46 20.55 13.33 9.30
C THR A 46 19.11 12.96 9.67
N ALA A 47 18.76 13.07 10.96
CA ALA A 47 17.38 12.83 11.43
C ALA A 47 16.34 13.72 10.74
N GLU A 48 16.69 14.99 10.46
CA GLU A 48 15.85 15.91 9.71
C GLU A 48 15.63 15.41 8.28
N GLN A 49 16.70 15.01 7.60
CA GLN A 49 16.64 14.49 6.23
C GLN A 49 15.80 13.21 6.13
N MET A 50 15.87 12.34 7.14
CA MET A 50 15.03 11.15 7.24
C MET A 50 13.55 11.50 7.51
N GLY A 51 13.30 12.52 8.32
CA GLY A 51 11.94 13.05 8.53
C GLY A 51 11.33 13.60 7.24
N VAL A 52 12.12 14.36 6.45
CA VAL A 52 11.70 14.84 5.12
C VAL A 52 11.46 13.67 4.17
N LEU A 53 12.33 12.66 4.15
CA LEU A 53 12.15 11.47 3.32
C LEU A 53 10.82 10.76 3.61
N ALA A 54 10.52 10.55 4.89
CA ALA A 54 9.23 9.97 5.32
C ALA A 54 8.05 10.88 4.96
N ALA A 55 8.18 12.20 5.12
CA ALA A 55 7.14 13.14 4.72
C ALA A 55 6.85 13.08 3.21
N THR A 56 7.89 12.99 2.37
CA THR A 56 7.73 12.87 0.91
C THR A 56 6.99 11.60 0.49
N TRP A 57 7.13 10.50 1.24
CA TRP A 57 6.39 9.26 1.01
C TRP A 57 4.88 9.41 1.25
N TYR A 58 4.50 10.10 2.33
CA TYR A 58 3.08 10.25 2.73
C TYR A 58 2.38 11.46 2.12
N LEU A 59 3.13 12.48 1.67
CA LEU A 59 2.58 13.68 1.05
C LEU A 59 1.62 13.38 -0.12
N PRO A 60 1.89 12.41 -1.02
CA PRO A 60 0.97 12.01 -2.07
C PRO A 60 -0.42 11.60 -1.58
N TYR A 61 -0.54 10.95 -0.41
CA TYR A 61 -1.85 10.57 0.14
C TYR A 61 -2.72 11.80 0.44
N LEU A 62 -2.10 12.89 0.88
CA LEU A 62 -2.78 14.15 1.16
C LEU A 62 -3.21 14.88 -0.11
N VAL A 63 -2.34 14.87 -1.13
CA VAL A 63 -2.55 15.63 -2.38
C VAL A 63 -3.46 14.87 -3.35
N PHE A 64 -3.23 13.58 -3.52
CA PHE A 64 -3.87 12.77 -4.56
C PHE A 64 -4.97 11.84 -4.06
N GLY A 65 -5.17 11.71 -2.73
CA GLY A 65 -6.17 10.79 -2.17
C GLY A 65 -7.59 11.00 -2.72
N LEU A 66 -8.04 12.26 -2.84
CA LEU A 66 -9.36 12.59 -3.40
C LEU A 66 -9.39 12.61 -4.96
N PRO A 67 -8.42 13.24 -5.66
CA PRO A 67 -8.42 13.26 -7.12
C PRO A 67 -8.26 11.88 -7.78
N ALA A 68 -7.51 10.95 -7.14
CA ALA A 68 -7.23 9.64 -7.71
C ALA A 68 -8.51 8.84 -7.98
N GLY A 69 -9.49 8.87 -7.06
CA GLY A 69 -10.78 8.18 -7.23
C GLY A 69 -11.52 8.58 -8.50
N VAL A 70 -11.71 9.89 -8.67
CA VAL A 70 -12.42 10.44 -9.83
C VAL A 70 -11.70 10.15 -11.15
N TRP A 71 -10.37 10.21 -11.14
CA TRP A 71 -9.56 9.96 -12.34
C TRP A 71 -9.60 8.48 -12.76
N ILE A 72 -9.50 7.56 -11.80
CA ILE A 72 -9.47 6.12 -12.03
C ILE A 72 -10.82 5.61 -12.54
N ASP A 73 -11.94 6.16 -12.05
CA ASP A 73 -13.27 5.75 -12.47
C ASP A 73 -13.52 5.92 -13.97
N ARG A 74 -12.80 6.86 -14.60
CA ARG A 74 -12.90 7.20 -16.02
C ARG A 74 -11.96 6.40 -16.92
N MET A 75 -11.10 5.55 -16.38
CA MET A 75 -10.04 4.87 -17.14
C MET A 75 -10.14 3.35 -17.03
N ARG A 76 -9.42 2.66 -17.91
CA ARG A 76 -9.27 1.20 -17.81
C ARG A 76 -8.32 0.89 -16.66
N ARG A 77 -8.83 0.29 -15.59
CA ARG A 77 -8.16 0.12 -14.30
C ARG A 77 -6.98 -0.82 -14.44
N GLN A 78 -7.09 -1.88 -15.24
CA GLN A 78 -5.98 -2.79 -15.54
C GLN A 78 -4.81 -2.06 -16.19
N ARG A 79 -5.07 -1.13 -17.12
CA ARG A 79 -3.99 -0.35 -17.77
C ARG A 79 -3.32 0.62 -16.82
N ILE A 80 -4.08 1.19 -15.89
CA ILE A 80 -3.52 2.02 -14.81
C ILE A 80 -2.60 1.17 -13.94
N LEU A 81 -3.08 0.03 -13.42
CA LEU A 81 -2.27 -0.85 -12.56
C LEU A 81 -0.95 -1.25 -13.23
N VAL A 82 -1.00 -1.68 -14.50
CA VAL A 82 0.22 -2.02 -15.26
C VAL A 82 1.12 -0.80 -15.46
N GLY A 83 0.56 0.36 -15.82
CA GLY A 83 1.34 1.58 -16.00
C GLY A 83 2.00 2.07 -14.71
N LEU A 84 1.33 1.89 -13.58
CA LEU A 84 1.84 2.21 -12.26
C LEU A 84 2.98 1.29 -11.86
N ASP A 85 2.84 -0.03 -12.03
CA ASP A 85 3.94 -0.98 -11.79
C ASP A 85 5.16 -0.66 -12.66
N LEU A 86 4.96 -0.36 -13.94
CA LEU A 86 6.06 0.04 -14.83
C LEU A 86 6.72 1.35 -14.39
N THR A 87 5.93 2.30 -13.89
CA THR A 87 6.44 3.57 -13.36
C THR A 87 7.25 3.33 -12.09
N ALA A 88 6.74 2.52 -11.17
CA ALA A 88 7.42 2.15 -9.94
C ALA A 88 8.74 1.42 -10.23
N ALA A 89 8.74 0.45 -11.16
CA ALA A 89 9.95 -0.24 -11.60
C ALA A 89 11.01 0.74 -12.11
N ALA A 90 10.61 1.66 -13.00
CA ALA A 90 11.53 2.66 -13.55
C ALA A 90 12.08 3.59 -12.47
N VAL A 91 11.22 4.05 -11.56
CA VAL A 91 11.58 5.00 -10.49
C VAL A 91 12.50 4.37 -9.45
N VAL A 92 12.20 3.14 -9.02
CA VAL A 92 13.06 2.37 -8.09
C VAL A 92 14.43 2.13 -8.73
N LEU A 93 14.47 1.77 -10.02
CA LEU A 93 15.71 1.47 -10.74
C LEU A 93 16.67 2.67 -10.83
N ILE A 94 16.17 3.91 -10.74
CA ILE A 94 17.01 5.10 -10.74
C ILE A 94 18.00 5.09 -9.57
N VAL A 95 17.63 4.56 -8.40
CA VAL A 95 18.48 4.57 -7.20
C VAL A 95 19.77 3.74 -7.37
N PRO A 96 19.72 2.43 -7.72
CA PRO A 96 20.94 1.65 -7.97
C PRO A 96 21.76 2.20 -9.13
N VAL A 97 21.12 2.71 -10.19
CA VAL A 97 21.83 3.33 -11.32
C VAL A 97 22.59 4.58 -10.89
N ALA A 98 21.96 5.46 -10.09
CA ALA A 98 22.60 6.65 -9.57
C ALA A 98 23.71 6.32 -8.56
N ALA A 99 23.53 5.26 -7.75
CA ALA A 99 24.57 4.76 -6.85
C ALA A 99 25.79 4.25 -7.62
N TRP A 100 25.57 3.47 -8.68
CA TRP A 100 26.63 2.97 -9.55
C TRP A 100 27.36 4.10 -10.29
N ALA A 101 26.63 5.14 -10.72
CA ALA A 101 27.20 6.32 -11.37
C ALA A 101 27.84 7.33 -10.38
N HIS A 102 27.85 7.05 -9.08
CA HIS A 102 28.29 7.98 -8.03
C HIS A 102 27.55 9.35 -8.04
N MET A 103 26.31 9.39 -8.52
CA MET A 103 25.45 10.58 -8.60
C MET A 103 24.32 10.59 -7.56
N LEU A 104 24.37 9.65 -6.61
CA LEU A 104 23.38 9.48 -5.56
C LEU A 104 23.40 10.67 -4.59
N ARG A 105 22.22 11.22 -4.31
CA ARG A 105 22.03 12.39 -3.45
C ARG A 105 20.67 12.34 -2.76
N MET A 106 20.50 13.05 -1.65
CA MET A 106 19.26 13.01 -0.86
C MET A 106 18.05 13.53 -1.65
N GLU A 107 18.25 14.54 -2.49
CA GLU A 107 17.20 15.12 -3.33
C GLU A 107 16.61 14.09 -4.29
N LEU A 108 17.45 13.17 -4.78
CA LEU A 108 16.99 12.08 -5.63
C LEU A 108 16.10 11.12 -4.86
N LEU A 109 16.49 10.75 -3.63
CA LEU A 109 15.69 9.86 -2.78
C LEU A 109 14.35 10.48 -2.39
N TYR A 110 14.29 11.80 -2.20
CA TYR A 110 13.02 12.52 -1.99
C TYR A 110 12.10 12.44 -3.19
N VAL A 111 12.62 12.66 -4.40
CA VAL A 111 11.83 12.55 -5.63
C VAL A 111 11.35 11.12 -5.84
N VAL A 112 12.23 10.13 -5.67
CA VAL A 112 11.89 8.70 -5.79
C VAL A 112 10.79 8.33 -4.78
N SER A 113 10.97 8.70 -3.50
CA SER A 113 10.00 8.46 -2.43
C SER A 113 8.62 9.08 -2.75
N PHE A 114 8.60 10.34 -3.20
CA PHE A 114 7.37 11.03 -3.57
C PHE A 114 6.64 10.37 -4.76
N VAL A 115 7.38 10.00 -5.81
CA VAL A 115 6.78 9.38 -7.00
C VAL A 115 6.28 7.97 -6.70
N LEU A 116 7.01 7.20 -5.88
CA LEU A 116 6.54 5.90 -5.41
C LEU A 116 5.30 6.02 -4.53
N GLY A 117 5.31 6.92 -3.54
CA GLY A 117 4.12 7.19 -2.72
C GLY A 117 2.91 7.59 -3.59
N SER A 118 3.12 8.40 -4.63
CA SER A 118 2.07 8.76 -5.59
C SER A 118 1.54 7.56 -6.36
N THR A 119 2.43 6.68 -6.78
CA THR A 119 2.08 5.44 -7.46
C THR A 119 1.22 4.55 -6.55
N VAL A 120 1.63 4.37 -5.29
CA VAL A 120 0.91 3.56 -4.30
C VAL A 120 -0.49 4.12 -4.04
N VAL A 121 -0.65 5.45 -3.91
CA VAL A 121 -1.97 6.08 -3.70
C VAL A 121 -2.93 5.75 -4.83
N VAL A 122 -2.50 5.96 -6.07
CA VAL A 122 -3.33 5.67 -7.26
C VAL A 122 -3.57 4.18 -7.40
N PHE A 123 -2.56 3.35 -7.12
CA PHE A 123 -2.65 1.90 -7.19
C PHE A 123 -3.70 1.38 -6.21
N THR A 124 -3.67 1.84 -4.96
CA THR A 124 -4.63 1.44 -3.91
C THR A 124 -6.08 1.69 -4.34
N VAL A 125 -6.34 2.84 -4.96
CA VAL A 125 -7.67 3.21 -5.44
C VAL A 125 -8.08 2.36 -6.65
N ALA A 126 -7.15 2.11 -7.58
CA ALA A 126 -7.40 1.28 -8.76
C ALA A 126 -7.65 -0.18 -8.38
N TYR A 127 -6.88 -0.69 -7.42
CA TYR A 127 -7.00 -2.02 -6.83
C TYR A 127 -8.40 -2.26 -6.25
N GLN A 128 -8.90 -1.32 -5.44
CA GLN A 128 -10.22 -1.44 -4.80
C GLN A 128 -11.37 -1.53 -5.81
N SER A 129 -11.23 -0.87 -6.96
CA SER A 129 -12.21 -0.90 -8.05
C SER A 129 -12.00 -2.10 -9.01
N PHE A 130 -10.78 -2.62 -9.12
CA PHE A 130 -10.45 -3.72 -10.02
C PHE A 130 -10.82 -5.11 -9.47
N VAL A 131 -10.58 -5.36 -8.17
CA VAL A 131 -10.88 -6.65 -7.53
C VAL A 131 -12.35 -7.06 -7.69
N PRO A 132 -13.36 -6.19 -7.45
CA PRO A 132 -14.77 -6.53 -7.69
C PRO A 132 -15.07 -6.94 -9.14
N THR A 133 -14.39 -6.33 -10.11
CA THR A 133 -14.55 -6.65 -11.53
C THR A 133 -13.95 -8.01 -11.87
N LEU A 134 -12.90 -8.42 -11.15
CA LEU A 134 -12.17 -9.68 -11.37
C LEU A 134 -12.89 -10.90 -10.77
N VAL A 135 -13.42 -10.77 -9.54
CA VAL A 135 -13.98 -11.91 -8.78
C VAL A 135 -15.50 -11.90 -8.68
N GLY A 136 -16.14 -10.75 -8.95
CA GLY A 136 -17.58 -10.57 -8.76
C GLY A 136 -17.96 -10.27 -7.31
N ARG A 137 -19.09 -9.59 -7.10
CA ARG A 137 -19.50 -9.04 -5.80
C ARG A 137 -19.61 -10.07 -4.67
N SER A 138 -19.97 -11.31 -4.97
CA SER A 138 -20.13 -12.38 -3.98
C SER A 138 -18.81 -12.83 -3.36
N ASP A 139 -17.70 -12.64 -4.07
CA ASP A 139 -16.41 -13.27 -3.74
C ASP A 139 -15.36 -12.24 -3.28
N ILE A 140 -15.74 -10.94 -3.17
CA ILE A 140 -14.84 -9.84 -2.76
C ILE A 140 -14.23 -10.12 -1.38
N ALA A 141 -15.04 -10.58 -0.42
CA ALA A 141 -14.55 -10.85 0.94
C ALA A 141 -13.49 -11.96 0.94
N ALA A 142 -13.69 -13.02 0.15
CA ALA A 142 -12.73 -14.12 0.04
C ALA A 142 -11.44 -13.68 -0.68
N ALA A 143 -11.55 -12.88 -1.73
CA ALA A 143 -10.41 -12.31 -2.44
C ALA A 143 -9.57 -11.38 -1.53
N ASN A 144 -10.23 -10.46 -0.83
CA ASN A 144 -9.56 -9.58 0.12
C ASN A 144 -8.91 -10.37 1.26
N ALA A 145 -9.57 -11.41 1.79
CA ALA A 145 -8.97 -12.26 2.82
C ALA A 145 -7.68 -12.96 2.34
N ALA A 146 -7.66 -13.46 1.09
CA ALA A 146 -6.47 -14.09 0.52
C ALA A 146 -5.32 -13.09 0.31
N LEU A 147 -5.64 -11.89 -0.17
CA LEU A 147 -4.67 -10.81 -0.38
C LEU A 147 -4.13 -10.30 0.95
N GLU A 148 -5.01 -10.02 1.93
CA GLU A 148 -4.62 -9.56 3.27
C GLU A 148 -3.79 -10.59 4.05
N THR A 149 -4.12 -11.88 3.91
CA THR A 149 -3.31 -12.97 4.49
C THR A 149 -1.91 -12.94 3.89
N THR A 150 -1.81 -12.67 2.60
CA THR A 150 -0.54 -12.58 1.91
C THR A 150 0.25 -11.38 2.39
N THR A 151 -0.36 -10.19 2.41
CA THR A 151 0.23 -8.97 2.96
C THR A 151 0.73 -9.17 4.39
N SER A 152 -0.03 -9.85 5.23
CA SER A 152 0.38 -10.16 6.61
C SER A 152 1.65 -11.03 6.64
N ILE A 153 1.71 -12.08 5.82
CA ILE A 153 2.90 -12.94 5.71
C ILE A 153 4.09 -12.15 5.17
N THR A 154 3.90 -11.32 4.14
CA THR A 154 4.97 -10.51 3.55
C THR A 154 5.46 -9.45 4.52
N THR A 155 4.61 -8.83 5.32
CA THR A 155 5.03 -7.84 6.33
C THR A 155 5.86 -8.48 7.45
N ILE A 156 5.56 -9.73 7.81
CA ILE A 156 6.33 -10.47 8.84
C ILE A 156 7.67 -10.94 8.29
N ALA A 157 7.68 -11.57 7.12
CA ALA A 157 8.89 -12.19 6.56
C ALA A 157 9.76 -11.21 5.75
N GLY A 158 9.12 -10.21 5.14
CA GLY A 158 9.70 -9.29 4.17
C GLY A 158 10.87 -8.47 4.71
N PRO A 159 10.78 -7.83 5.89
CA PRO A 159 11.91 -7.08 6.45
C PRO A 159 13.15 -7.96 6.66
N GLY A 160 12.98 -9.22 7.06
CA GLY A 160 14.08 -10.18 7.21
C GLY A 160 14.74 -10.51 5.86
N LEU A 161 13.92 -10.79 4.83
CA LEU A 161 14.41 -11.02 3.47
C LEU A 161 15.08 -9.76 2.88
N GLY A 162 14.48 -8.59 3.08
CA GLY A 162 15.03 -7.30 2.67
C GLY A 162 16.38 -7.03 3.33
N GLY A 163 16.51 -7.31 4.63
CA GLY A 163 17.77 -7.15 5.36
C GLY A 163 18.88 -8.04 4.82
N LEU A 164 18.58 -9.31 4.54
CA LEU A 164 19.52 -10.24 3.91
C LEU A 164 19.96 -9.77 2.51
N LEU A 165 19.02 -9.29 1.69
CA LEU A 165 19.33 -8.77 0.36
C LEU A 165 20.19 -7.51 0.44
N VAL A 166 19.87 -6.58 1.34
CA VAL A 166 20.68 -5.38 1.60
C VAL A 166 22.08 -5.77 2.08
N GLN A 167 22.22 -6.80 2.91
CA GLN A 167 23.51 -7.27 3.38
C GLN A 167 24.38 -7.84 2.25
N VAL A 168 23.79 -8.64 1.34
CA VAL A 168 24.53 -9.31 0.27
C VAL A 168 24.77 -8.39 -0.94
N LEU A 169 23.80 -7.55 -1.28
CA LEU A 169 23.84 -6.71 -2.49
C LEU A 169 24.21 -5.25 -2.21
N MET A 170 24.29 -4.83 -0.94
CA MET A 170 24.25 -3.44 -0.50
C MET A 170 22.87 -2.79 -0.73
N ALA A 171 22.55 -1.81 0.12
CA ALA A 171 21.22 -1.18 0.16
C ALA A 171 20.69 -0.72 -1.21
N PRO A 172 21.41 0.08 -2.02
CA PRO A 172 20.85 0.57 -3.28
C PRO A 172 20.62 -0.53 -4.33
N PHE A 173 21.43 -1.60 -4.36
CA PHE A 173 21.28 -2.66 -5.36
C PHE A 173 20.25 -3.71 -4.98
N ALA A 174 19.90 -3.82 -3.69
CA ALA A 174 18.75 -4.63 -3.27
C ALA A 174 17.44 -4.15 -3.93
N LEU A 175 17.34 -2.85 -4.25
CA LEU A 175 16.22 -2.27 -4.99
C LEU A 175 16.04 -2.82 -6.42
N LEU A 176 17.08 -3.45 -7.01
CA LEU A 176 16.94 -4.13 -8.31
C LEU A 176 15.96 -5.30 -8.23
N VAL A 177 15.90 -5.98 -7.08
CA VAL A 177 14.96 -7.08 -6.85
C VAL A 177 13.54 -6.56 -6.85
N ASP A 178 13.31 -5.40 -6.23
CA ASP A 178 11.98 -4.79 -6.22
C ASP A 178 11.59 -4.25 -7.61
N ALA A 179 12.51 -3.60 -8.32
CA ALA A 179 12.25 -3.19 -9.71
C ALA A 179 11.85 -4.39 -10.60
N ALA A 180 12.48 -5.55 -10.42
CA ALA A 180 12.09 -6.78 -11.10
C ALA A 180 10.72 -7.30 -10.63
N SER A 181 10.41 -7.16 -9.34
CA SER A 181 9.11 -7.52 -8.74
C SER A 181 7.95 -6.79 -9.45
N PHE A 182 8.11 -5.48 -9.64
CA PHE A 182 7.14 -4.64 -10.33
C PHE A 182 6.97 -5.03 -11.79
N LEU A 183 8.06 -5.33 -12.51
CA LEU A 183 7.98 -5.79 -13.91
C LEU A 183 7.24 -7.12 -14.04
N VAL A 184 7.47 -8.04 -13.09
CA VAL A 184 6.74 -9.32 -13.03
C VAL A 184 5.25 -9.09 -12.73
N SER A 185 4.93 -8.21 -11.79
CA SER A 185 3.54 -7.81 -11.50
C SER A 185 2.86 -7.21 -12.73
N ALA A 186 3.50 -6.23 -13.38
CA ALA A 186 3.00 -5.61 -14.60
C ALA A 186 2.72 -6.63 -15.71
N ALA A 187 3.61 -7.61 -15.90
CA ALA A 187 3.42 -8.68 -16.89
C ALA A 187 2.25 -9.61 -16.51
N LEU A 188 2.15 -10.01 -15.24
CA LEU A 188 1.08 -10.88 -14.76
C LEU A 188 -0.29 -10.21 -14.84
N ILE A 189 -0.41 -8.98 -14.33
CA ILE A 189 -1.64 -8.17 -14.39
C ILE A 189 -1.98 -7.84 -15.85
N GLY A 190 -0.98 -7.47 -16.66
CA GLY A 190 -1.17 -7.19 -18.10
C GLY A 190 -1.64 -8.40 -18.90
N SER A 191 -1.31 -9.62 -18.47
CA SER A 191 -1.76 -10.87 -19.11
C SER A 191 -3.21 -11.25 -18.80
N ILE A 192 -3.86 -10.56 -17.86
CA ILE A 192 -5.26 -10.82 -17.49
C ILE A 192 -6.16 -10.34 -18.63
N ARG A 193 -7.13 -11.17 -19.02
CA ARG A 193 -8.14 -10.80 -20.01
C ARG A 193 -9.45 -10.48 -19.29
N VAL A 194 -9.65 -9.22 -18.93
CA VAL A 194 -10.90 -8.74 -18.32
C VAL A 194 -11.58 -7.77 -19.29
N THR A 195 -12.89 -7.98 -19.51
CA THR A 195 -13.74 -7.00 -20.19
C THR A 195 -14.16 -5.96 -19.18
N GLU A 196 -13.42 -4.87 -19.10
CA GLU A 196 -13.86 -3.71 -18.33
C GLU A 196 -14.99 -2.98 -19.06
N PRO A 197 -15.99 -2.43 -18.34
CA PRO A 197 -16.94 -1.50 -18.93
C PRO A 197 -16.17 -0.39 -19.64
N ALA A 198 -16.57 -0.04 -20.86
CA ALA A 198 -15.91 1.03 -21.62
C ALA A 198 -15.81 2.29 -20.74
N SER A 199 -14.64 2.95 -20.75
CA SER A 199 -14.46 4.24 -20.07
C SER A 199 -15.62 5.15 -20.47
N ILE A 200 -16.24 5.81 -19.50
CA ILE A 200 -17.31 6.80 -19.74
C ILE A 200 -16.83 7.71 -20.87
N SER A 201 -17.59 7.75 -21.96
CA SER A 201 -17.21 8.44 -23.20
C SER A 201 -16.89 9.91 -22.92
N ALA A 202 -16.01 10.52 -23.72
CA ALA A 202 -15.59 11.91 -23.60
C ALA A 202 -16.73 12.96 -23.63
N VAL A 203 -17.97 12.51 -23.89
CA VAL A 203 -19.20 13.30 -24.00
C VAL A 203 -19.74 13.75 -22.63
N GLU A 204 -19.34 13.11 -21.53
CA GLU A 204 -19.85 13.38 -20.15
C GLU A 204 -18.82 14.05 -19.22
N ARG A 205 -17.91 14.88 -19.76
CA ARG A 205 -16.87 15.54 -18.95
C ARG A 205 -17.44 16.66 -18.07
N ARG A 206 -18.07 16.31 -16.94
CA ARG A 206 -18.15 17.21 -15.78
C ARG A 206 -16.74 17.51 -15.27
N SER A 207 -16.56 18.69 -14.69
CA SER A 207 -15.26 19.10 -14.17
C SER A 207 -14.87 18.17 -13.01
N MET A 208 -13.62 17.72 -12.97
CA MET A 208 -13.12 16.85 -11.88
C MET A 208 -13.37 17.50 -10.50
N LEU A 209 -13.28 18.83 -10.45
CA LEU A 209 -13.53 19.60 -9.23
C LEU A 209 -15.02 19.56 -8.81
N GLU A 210 -15.95 19.55 -9.77
CA GLU A 210 -17.39 19.43 -9.49
C GLU A 210 -17.73 18.05 -8.93
N GLU A 211 -17.15 16.98 -9.46
CA GLU A 211 -17.35 15.62 -8.96
C GLU A 211 -16.73 15.41 -7.58
N ILE A 212 -15.52 15.94 -7.34
CA ILE A 212 -14.91 15.94 -5.99
C ILE A 212 -15.84 16.70 -5.03
N ARG A 213 -16.35 17.86 -5.43
CA ARG A 213 -17.25 18.66 -4.59
C ARG A 213 -18.56 17.94 -4.31
N ASP A 214 -19.13 17.26 -5.30
CA ASP A 214 -20.34 16.47 -5.15
C ASP A 214 -20.11 15.25 -4.26
N GLY A 215 -18.97 14.56 -4.38
CA GLY A 215 -18.57 13.47 -3.48
C GLY A 215 -18.40 13.94 -2.04
N VAL A 216 -17.70 15.06 -1.83
CA VAL A 216 -17.54 15.67 -0.49
C VAL A 216 -18.90 16.11 0.08
N ARG A 217 -19.76 16.72 -0.75
CA ARG A 217 -21.12 17.12 -0.36
C ARG A 217 -21.96 15.89 0.00
N TYR A 218 -21.87 14.81 -0.76
CA TYR A 218 -22.58 13.56 -0.52
C TYR A 218 -22.14 12.89 0.79
N VAL A 219 -20.82 12.79 1.02
CA VAL A 219 -20.27 12.25 2.28
C VAL A 219 -20.73 13.10 3.45
N ARG A 220 -20.65 14.44 3.37
CA ARG A 220 -21.13 15.34 4.42
C ARG A 220 -22.65 15.28 4.62
N GLY A 221 -23.41 15.03 3.55
CA GLY A 221 -24.87 14.92 3.57
C GLY A 221 -25.39 13.57 4.06
N THR A 222 -24.53 12.54 4.09
CA THR A 222 -24.89 11.19 4.53
C THR A 222 -24.31 10.95 5.94
N PRO A 223 -25.12 11.04 7.01
CA PRO A 223 -24.61 11.06 8.39
C PRO A 223 -23.72 9.86 8.76
N VAL A 224 -24.06 8.67 8.25
CA VAL A 224 -23.30 7.43 8.47
C VAL A 224 -21.92 7.52 7.83
N LEU A 225 -21.83 7.93 6.56
CA LEU A 225 -20.55 8.06 5.86
C LEU A 225 -19.68 9.14 6.49
N PHE A 226 -20.26 10.28 6.87
CA PHE A 226 -19.52 11.33 7.56
C PHE A 226 -19.00 10.87 8.93
N ALA A 227 -19.80 10.10 9.69
CA ALA A 227 -19.38 9.53 10.96
C ALA A 227 -18.21 8.55 10.80
N LEU A 228 -18.25 7.68 9.78
CA LEU A 228 -17.17 6.75 9.46
C LEU A 228 -15.89 7.47 9.06
N VAL A 229 -15.98 8.45 8.15
CA VAL A 229 -14.81 9.22 7.71
C VAL A 229 -14.21 9.99 8.88
N ARG A 230 -15.04 10.65 9.70
CA ARG A 230 -14.57 11.43 10.86
C ARG A 230 -13.96 10.53 11.93
N GLY A 231 -14.62 9.42 12.26
CA GLY A 231 -14.14 8.45 13.24
C GLY A 231 -12.82 7.82 12.80
N GLY A 232 -12.73 7.41 11.52
CA GLY A 232 -11.51 6.86 10.94
C GLY A 232 -10.37 7.86 10.91
N ALA A 233 -10.63 9.13 10.57
CA ALA A 233 -9.62 10.19 10.53
C ALA A 233 -9.07 10.49 11.94
N ILE A 234 -9.96 10.64 12.92
CA ILE A 234 -9.58 10.84 14.33
C ILE A 234 -8.76 9.65 14.81
N HIS A 235 -9.26 8.42 14.63
CA HIS A 235 -8.56 7.22 15.04
C HIS A 235 -7.16 7.13 14.41
N ASN A 236 -7.04 7.26 13.09
CA ASN A 236 -5.74 7.21 12.41
C ASN A 236 -4.79 8.28 12.93
N PHE A 237 -5.25 9.53 13.10
CA PHE A 237 -4.41 10.61 13.58
C PHE A 237 -3.82 10.32 14.98
N PHE A 238 -4.68 9.91 15.92
CA PHE A 238 -4.23 9.62 17.29
C PHE A 238 -3.41 8.34 17.38
N SER A 239 -3.77 7.27 16.65
CA SER A 239 -2.98 6.03 16.62
C SER A 239 -1.57 6.29 16.12
N ARG A 240 -1.39 7.07 15.04
CA ARG A 240 -0.06 7.44 14.53
C ARG A 240 0.76 8.25 15.53
N MET A 241 0.10 9.12 16.30
CA MET A 241 0.76 9.88 17.36
C MET A 241 1.23 8.96 18.50
N ILE A 242 0.42 7.96 18.87
CA ILE A 242 0.79 6.94 19.86
C ILE A 242 1.96 6.12 19.34
N ASP A 243 1.90 5.59 18.12
CA ASP A 243 2.96 4.75 17.54
C ASP A 243 4.31 5.47 17.52
N ALA A 244 4.32 6.75 17.14
CA ALA A 244 5.52 7.58 17.09
C ALA A 244 6.16 7.78 18.48
N LEU A 245 5.35 7.89 19.54
CA LEU A 245 5.82 8.18 20.89
C LEU A 245 6.03 6.92 21.75
N PHE A 246 5.34 5.83 21.43
CA PHE A 246 5.31 4.62 22.25
C PHE A 246 6.70 4.03 22.47
N VAL A 247 7.49 3.85 21.41
CA VAL A 247 8.85 3.30 21.51
C VAL A 247 9.75 4.22 22.35
N LEU A 248 9.63 5.53 22.16
CA LEU A 248 10.41 6.51 22.93
C LEU A 248 10.06 6.49 24.41
N PHE A 249 8.76 6.43 24.73
CA PHE A 249 8.25 6.32 26.10
C PHE A 249 8.68 5.01 26.75
N ALA A 250 8.58 3.90 26.03
CA ALA A 250 8.97 2.58 26.51
C ALA A 250 10.47 2.49 26.82
N VAL A 251 11.33 3.06 25.98
CA VAL A 251 12.79 3.07 26.21
C VAL A 251 13.19 4.09 27.28
N ARG A 252 12.68 5.32 27.22
CA ARG A 252 13.20 6.42 28.07
C ARG A 252 12.52 6.55 29.42
N GLN A 253 11.22 6.30 29.51
CA GLN A 253 10.47 6.44 30.77
C GLN A 253 10.26 5.09 31.46
N LEU A 254 9.91 4.05 30.71
CA LEU A 254 9.72 2.71 31.27
C LEU A 254 11.03 1.91 31.34
N THR A 255 12.12 2.40 30.73
CA THR A 255 13.44 1.73 30.72
C THR A 255 13.38 0.27 30.27
N LEU A 256 12.45 -0.04 29.37
CA LEU A 256 12.26 -1.39 28.84
C LEU A 256 13.37 -1.71 27.83
N ASP A 257 13.84 -2.95 27.86
CA ASP A 257 14.78 -3.47 26.87
C ASP A 257 14.07 -3.77 25.54
N ALA A 258 14.85 -3.86 24.46
CA ALA A 258 14.32 -4.08 23.12
C ALA A 258 13.47 -5.36 23.01
N THR A 259 13.80 -6.41 23.78
CA THR A 259 13.06 -7.68 23.78
C THR A 259 11.65 -7.49 24.32
N THR A 260 11.51 -6.81 25.46
CA THR A 260 10.21 -6.57 26.08
C THR A 260 9.33 -5.69 25.21
N ILE A 261 9.90 -4.64 24.62
CA ILE A 261 9.17 -3.76 23.68
C ILE A 261 8.70 -4.56 22.47
N GLY A 262 9.57 -5.39 21.90
CA GLY A 262 9.23 -6.29 20.79
C GLY A 262 8.10 -7.26 21.13
N LEU A 263 8.11 -7.85 22.33
CA LEU A 263 7.04 -8.72 22.81
C LEU A 263 5.70 -7.99 22.98
N ILE A 264 5.71 -6.76 23.51
CA ILE A 264 4.49 -5.95 23.65
C ILE A 264 3.89 -5.63 22.28
N LEU A 265 4.73 -5.23 21.32
CA LEU A 265 4.27 -4.97 19.95
C LEU A 265 3.77 -6.25 19.27
N ALA A 266 4.46 -7.37 19.45
CA ALA A 266 4.06 -8.67 18.90
C ALA A 266 2.71 -9.14 19.48
N ALA A 267 2.38 -8.81 20.73
CA ALA A 267 1.08 -9.12 21.33
C ALA A 267 -0.10 -8.44 20.60
N GLY A 268 0.15 -7.38 19.83
CA GLY A 268 -0.84 -6.76 18.95
C GLY A 268 -1.34 -7.70 17.85
N GLY A 269 -0.51 -8.64 17.39
CA GLY A 269 -0.87 -9.63 16.36
C GLY A 269 -2.00 -10.57 16.81
N PRO A 270 -1.83 -11.34 17.91
CA PRO A 270 -2.90 -12.17 18.47
C PRO A 270 -4.17 -11.39 18.81
N GLY A 271 -4.03 -10.16 19.35
CA GLY A 271 -5.17 -9.28 19.61
C GLY A 271 -5.96 -8.94 18.34
N SER A 272 -5.26 -8.60 17.27
CA SER A 272 -5.85 -8.32 15.96
C SER A 272 -6.52 -9.56 15.35
N PHE A 273 -5.89 -10.73 15.49
CA PHE A 273 -6.46 -12.00 15.04
C PHE A 273 -7.78 -12.32 15.76
N ILE A 274 -7.79 -12.27 17.09
CA ILE A 274 -9.00 -12.48 17.90
C ILE A 274 -10.06 -11.43 17.54
N GLY A 275 -9.67 -10.17 17.41
CA GLY A 275 -10.54 -9.08 16.97
C GLY A 275 -11.22 -9.39 15.64
N SER A 276 -10.47 -9.84 14.63
CA SER A 276 -11.00 -10.18 13.30
C SER A 276 -12.02 -11.32 13.32
N LEU A 277 -11.81 -12.34 14.17
CA LEU A 277 -12.74 -13.47 14.32
C LEU A 277 -14.08 -13.05 14.92
N ILE A 278 -14.07 -11.99 15.72
CA ILE A 278 -15.24 -11.47 16.43
C ILE A 278 -15.90 -10.33 15.66
N ALA A 279 -15.15 -9.61 14.80
CA ALA A 279 -15.57 -8.43 14.07
C ALA A 279 -16.82 -8.62 13.20
N ASN A 280 -17.09 -9.84 12.70
CA ASN A 280 -18.33 -10.15 11.97
C ASN A 280 -19.45 -10.67 12.87
N ARG A 281 -19.11 -11.29 14.01
CA ARG A 281 -20.09 -11.94 14.89
C ARG A 281 -20.75 -10.97 15.86
N VAL A 282 -20.01 -9.97 16.31
CA VAL A 282 -20.52 -8.98 17.26
C VAL A 282 -21.52 -8.03 16.59
N PRO A 283 -21.21 -7.33 15.48
CA PRO A 283 -22.19 -6.45 14.83
C PRO A 283 -23.45 -7.19 14.34
N ALA A 284 -23.33 -8.46 13.97
CA ALA A 284 -24.48 -9.29 13.62
C ALA A 284 -25.43 -9.58 14.81
N ARG A 285 -24.93 -9.50 16.05
CA ARG A 285 -25.72 -9.73 17.28
C ARG A 285 -26.21 -8.44 17.94
N ILE A 286 -25.39 -7.39 17.95
CA ILE A 286 -25.69 -6.13 18.63
C ILE A 286 -26.12 -5.00 17.69
N GLY A 287 -26.15 -5.25 16.37
CA GLY A 287 -26.37 -4.22 15.36
C GLY A 287 -25.10 -3.41 15.08
N LEU A 288 -25.09 -2.67 13.98
CA LEU A 288 -23.96 -1.81 13.59
C LEU A 288 -23.97 -0.43 14.28
N GLY A 289 -24.86 -0.23 15.27
CA GLY A 289 -25.14 1.09 15.85
C GLY A 289 -26.11 1.87 14.99
#